data_AF-A0A6L2PC79-F1
#
_entry.id   AF-A0A6L2PC79-F1
#
_cell.length_a   1.000
_cell.length_b   1.000
_cell.length_c   1.000
_cell.angle_alpha   90.00
_cell.angle_beta   90.00
_cell.angle_gamma   90.00
#
_symmetry.space_group_name_H-M   'P 1'
#
loop_
_entity.id
_entity.type
_entity.pdbx_description
1 polymer ?
#
loop_
_entity_poly.entity_id
_entity_poly.type
_entity_poly.pdbx_seq_one_letter_code
_entity_poly.pdbx_strand_id
1 'polypeptide(L)'
;METVDGDDDVPVKHTQHSASNPLIERDWCDNEGCEEAEQKNKVHIRLNAADLGDFPASYLIPALKPHEFPAVGVYVDPRIVPGFMYRVRPIENENKPQATSKHMFGGRALRLLSIGRGYSRRLTFQADSNTLNNNSNYFWSDSRPEGFAFELEVVSPGDKFTLQDTNHTAAGTLEILQNSAPREEVSQVVLSDGSIEKRVRLCALCKVEWFGNGLSVTVVPIQGLAVAVKPKHGQQNASVTRVMNVTVGTLHRRGYTLTPGVNDMWRHTTVLGESIGDVPTRYTVTGLETHELPVIGTYVDPRIMPGFYYRVRPAGSKQLLFEGRSLLLMSIGPGYGKRITFMPDRQNLNASRNFLWSDSHPDGLGFEPRAVHAGMKFAVTAAGHRLGEGSVFRADAVQQEERQQLVRGRDGTTVVKYIHTDVTCHITFDITNETRKPDPQVMRVSGTAVLSRGPTQAVAQLVRIENIGLSSQLNVLFVTQQAKLVFIPL
;
A
#
# COMPACT_ATOMS: atom_id res chain seq x y z
N MET A 1 -79.89 0.08 38.76
CA MET A 1 -80.94 -0.73 38.14
C MET A 1 -80.23 -1.94 37.55
N GLU A 2 -80.46 -3.11 38.17
CA GLU A 2 -80.27 -4.50 37.66
C GLU A 2 -78.89 -4.88 37.06
N THR A 3 -78.03 -5.64 37.77
CA THR A 3 -77.96 -7.11 37.99
C THR A 3 -77.55 -7.92 36.74
N VAL A 4 -76.37 -8.58 36.74
CA VAL A 4 -76.14 -10.06 36.93
C VAL A 4 -76.39 -10.82 35.61
N ASP A 5 -75.65 -11.78 35.06
CA ASP A 5 -74.44 -12.59 35.26
C ASP A 5 -74.18 -13.22 33.84
N GLY A 6 -73.05 -13.83 33.46
CA GLY A 6 -72.03 -14.47 34.26
C GLY A 6 -70.84 -14.99 33.44
N ASP A 7 -69.91 -15.49 34.23
CA ASP A 7 -68.61 -16.09 33.94
C ASP A 7 -68.66 -17.44 33.24
N ASP A 8 -67.58 -17.77 32.54
CA ASP A 8 -66.73 -18.95 32.80
C ASP A 8 -65.39 -18.72 32.06
N ASP A 9 -64.31 -18.36 32.77
CA ASP A 9 -63.26 -19.24 33.35
C ASP A 9 -62.06 -19.36 32.36
N VAL A 10 -60.78 -19.07 32.62
CA VAL A 10 -59.84 -19.27 33.75
C VAL A 10 -58.59 -18.36 33.52
N PRO A 11 -57.81 -17.93 34.53
CA PRO A 11 -57.11 -16.64 34.51
C PRO A 11 -55.63 -16.68 34.09
N VAL A 12 -55.21 -15.60 33.42
CA VAL A 12 -53.80 -15.17 33.26
C VAL A 12 -53.39 -14.41 34.53
N LYS A 13 -52.64 -15.07 35.43
CA LYS A 13 -52.01 -14.38 36.58
C LYS A 13 -50.66 -13.79 36.20
N HIS A 14 -50.56 -12.47 36.39
CA HIS A 14 -49.30 -11.76 36.59
C HIS A 14 -48.55 -12.32 37.80
N THR A 15 -47.24 -12.52 37.63
CA THR A 15 -46.30 -12.50 38.77
C THR A 15 -45.01 -11.82 38.33
N GLN A 16 -44.65 -10.74 39.03
CA GLN A 16 -43.26 -10.26 39.11
C GLN A 16 -42.41 -11.38 39.72
N HIS A 17 -41.20 -11.62 39.22
CA HIS A 17 -40.09 -12.10 40.06
C HIS A 17 -38.72 -11.76 39.45
N SER A 18 -37.86 -11.26 40.31
CA SER A 18 -36.43 -11.04 40.14
C SER A 18 -35.63 -12.35 40.09
N ALA A 19 -34.52 -12.30 39.35
CA ALA A 19 -33.25 -13.01 39.54
C ALA A 19 -33.28 -14.46 40.09
N SER A 20 -33.00 -15.41 39.20
CA SER A 20 -32.16 -16.58 39.51
C SER A 20 -31.56 -17.16 38.22
N ASN A 21 -30.23 -17.32 38.21
CA ASN A 21 -29.53 -18.20 37.26
C ASN A 21 -30.03 -19.64 37.46
N PRO A 22 -30.04 -20.43 36.37
CA PRO A 22 -29.53 -21.78 36.48
C PRO A 22 -28.52 -22.11 35.38
N LEU A 23 -27.39 -22.64 35.85
CA LEU A 23 -26.49 -23.52 35.12
C LEU A 23 -27.30 -24.74 34.61
N ILE A 24 -27.20 -25.05 33.32
CA ILE A 24 -27.48 -26.39 32.79
C ILE A 24 -26.40 -26.77 31.78
N GLU A 25 -25.54 -27.67 32.27
CA GLU A 25 -24.95 -28.85 31.65
C GLU A 25 -24.23 -28.71 30.30
N ARG A 26 -22.91 -28.59 30.43
CA ARG A 26 -21.99 -29.40 29.63
C ARG A 26 -22.27 -30.86 29.96
N ASP A 27 -22.50 -31.66 28.93
CA ASP A 27 -22.01 -33.04 28.82
C ASP A 27 -22.47 -33.62 27.48
N TRP A 28 -21.54 -33.77 26.54
CA TRP A 28 -21.43 -34.97 25.71
C TRP A 28 -19.93 -35.27 25.54
N CYS A 29 -19.47 -35.97 26.58
CA CYS A 29 -18.37 -36.89 26.75
C CYS A 29 -17.66 -37.47 25.51
N ASP A 30 -16.34 -37.55 25.69
CA ASP A 30 -15.53 -38.76 25.65
C ASP A 30 -15.44 -39.51 24.32
N ASN A 31 -14.50 -39.05 23.51
CA ASN A 31 -13.57 -39.95 22.84
C ASN A 31 -12.12 -39.52 23.13
N GLU A 32 -11.82 -39.25 24.41
CA GLU A 32 -10.46 -39.34 24.94
C GLU A 32 -10.16 -40.83 25.15
N GLY A 33 -9.56 -41.45 24.14
CA GLY A 33 -9.18 -42.85 24.20
C GLY A 33 -8.38 -43.22 22.97
N CYS A 34 -7.06 -43.04 23.07
CA CYS A 34 -6.04 -43.43 22.10
C CYS A 34 -5.82 -42.45 20.93
N GLU A 35 -5.16 -41.30 21.19
CA GLU A 35 -4.15 -40.71 20.26
C GLU A 35 -3.46 -39.44 20.83
N GLU A 36 -4.00 -38.80 21.88
CA GLU A 36 -3.41 -37.56 22.45
C GLU A 36 -2.29 -37.77 23.50
N ALA A 37 -1.80 -39.00 23.69
CA ALA A 37 -0.78 -39.32 24.71
C ALA A 37 0.65 -39.57 24.18
N GLU A 38 0.96 -39.40 22.89
CA GLU A 38 2.29 -39.73 22.35
C GLU A 38 3.17 -38.54 21.87
N GLN A 39 2.67 -37.30 21.87
CA GLN A 39 3.46 -36.16 21.39
C GLN A 39 4.20 -35.37 22.50
N LYS A 40 4.66 -36.04 23.56
CA LYS A 40 5.56 -35.45 24.58
C LYS A 40 6.99 -35.96 24.38
N ASN A 41 7.88 -35.03 24.00
CA ASN A 41 9.36 -35.15 24.01
C ASN A 41 10.01 -36.19 23.10
N LYS A 42 9.84 -36.07 21.78
CA LYS A 42 10.90 -36.54 20.87
C LYS A 42 12.00 -35.49 20.81
N VAL A 43 13.02 -35.64 21.64
CA VAL A 43 14.24 -34.81 21.61
C VAL A 43 14.96 -34.92 20.25
N HIS A 44 14.81 -36.09 19.59
CA HIS A 44 15.39 -36.37 18.29
C HIS A 44 14.36 -36.96 17.32
N ILE A 45 14.55 -36.69 16.03
CA ILE A 45 13.77 -37.21 14.91
C ILE A 45 14.69 -38.11 14.08
N ARG A 46 14.21 -39.31 13.76
CA ARG A 46 14.89 -40.23 12.84
C ARG A 46 14.37 -40.01 11.42
N LEU A 47 15.27 -39.76 10.49
CA LEU A 47 14.99 -39.55 9.08
C LEU A 47 15.61 -40.70 8.29
N ASN A 48 14.88 -41.24 7.31
CA ASN A 48 15.36 -42.30 6.45
C ASN A 48 15.13 -41.93 4.98
N ALA A 49 16.21 -41.84 4.22
CA ALA A 49 16.15 -41.46 2.81
C ALA A 49 15.57 -42.56 1.92
N ALA A 50 15.55 -43.82 2.38
CA ALA A 50 14.87 -44.91 1.68
C ALA A 50 13.36 -44.66 1.55
N ASP A 51 12.75 -44.00 2.54
CA ASP A 51 11.32 -43.67 2.55
C ASP A 51 10.96 -42.66 1.44
N LEU A 52 11.96 -41.94 0.92
CA LEU A 52 11.82 -41.02 -0.20
C LEU A 52 12.15 -41.67 -1.57
N GLY A 53 12.44 -42.98 -1.59
CA GLY A 53 12.92 -43.68 -2.77
C GLY A 53 14.36 -43.35 -3.16
N ASP A 54 15.15 -42.84 -2.21
CA ASP A 54 16.55 -42.44 -2.41
C ASP A 54 17.53 -43.47 -1.80
N PHE A 55 18.83 -43.18 -1.83
CA PHE A 55 19.86 -44.03 -1.23
C PHE A 55 19.55 -44.28 0.27
N PRO A 56 19.59 -45.54 0.76
CA PRO A 56 19.11 -45.90 2.09
C PRO A 56 20.07 -45.46 3.20
N ALA A 57 20.03 -44.17 3.54
CA ALA A 57 20.76 -43.57 4.66
C ALA A 57 19.80 -43.12 5.75
N SER A 58 20.16 -43.39 7.01
CA SER A 58 19.43 -42.97 8.20
C SER A 58 20.18 -41.88 8.95
N TYR A 59 19.45 -40.86 9.39
CA TYR A 59 19.96 -39.72 10.15
C TYR A 59 19.16 -39.56 11.44
N LEU A 60 19.84 -39.18 12.52
CA LEU A 60 19.23 -38.80 13.78
C LEU A 60 19.53 -37.33 14.02
N ILE A 61 18.50 -36.48 13.99
CA ILE A 61 18.63 -35.03 14.16
C ILE A 61 17.82 -34.56 15.37
N PRO A 62 18.17 -33.42 15.99
CA PRO A 62 17.34 -32.77 16.98
C PRO A 62 15.93 -32.44 16.47
N ALA A 63 14.98 -32.27 17.40
CA ALA A 63 13.63 -31.84 17.08
C ALA A 63 13.61 -30.48 16.35
N LEU A 64 12.77 -30.37 15.33
CA LEU A 64 12.55 -29.14 14.58
C LEU A 64 11.36 -28.37 15.12
N LYS A 65 11.30 -27.07 14.79
CA LYS A 65 10.06 -26.33 15.02
C LYS A 65 8.96 -26.86 14.09
N PRO A 66 7.68 -26.79 14.47
CA PRO A 66 6.59 -27.38 13.67
C PRO A 66 6.50 -26.89 12.21
N HIS A 67 6.99 -25.68 11.92
CA HIS A 67 6.97 -25.04 10.61
C HIS A 67 8.25 -25.26 9.78
N GLU A 68 9.20 -26.07 10.27
CA GLU A 68 10.50 -26.29 9.63
C GLU A 68 10.59 -27.66 8.96
N PHE A 69 11.35 -27.72 7.86
CA PHE A 69 11.60 -28.94 7.09
C PHE A 69 13.09 -29.31 7.11
N PRO A 70 13.46 -30.58 7.35
CA PRO A 70 14.86 -30.99 7.42
C PRO A 70 15.49 -31.23 6.03
N ALA A 71 16.79 -30.92 5.93
CA ALA A 71 17.67 -31.40 4.87
C ALA A 71 19.03 -31.83 5.48
N VAL A 72 19.41 -33.09 5.30
CA VAL A 72 20.65 -33.68 5.84
C VAL A 72 21.16 -34.81 4.95
N GLY A 73 22.42 -34.73 4.51
CA GLY A 73 23.01 -35.75 3.63
C GLY A 73 22.18 -35.98 2.36
N VAL A 74 21.75 -37.21 2.09
CA VAL A 74 20.87 -37.49 0.94
C VAL A 74 19.38 -37.20 1.23
N TYR A 75 18.98 -37.07 2.50
CA TYR A 75 17.60 -36.80 2.88
C TYR A 75 17.29 -35.31 2.70
N VAL A 76 16.29 -35.01 1.86
CA VAL A 76 15.70 -33.67 1.74
C VAL A 76 14.20 -33.82 1.82
N ASP A 77 13.57 -33.17 2.80
CA ASP A 77 12.12 -33.25 2.98
C ASP A 77 11.38 -32.90 1.66
N PRO A 78 10.42 -33.73 1.21
CA PRO A 78 9.68 -33.50 -0.05
C PRO A 78 8.93 -32.17 -0.14
N ARG A 79 8.72 -31.47 0.98
CA ARG A 79 8.15 -30.13 1.03
C ARG A 79 9.17 -29.05 0.68
N ILE A 80 10.46 -29.36 0.61
CA ILE A 80 11.51 -28.46 0.13
C ILE A 80 11.56 -28.56 -1.40
N VAL A 81 10.89 -27.61 -2.06
CA VAL A 81 10.67 -27.63 -3.51
C VAL A 81 11.37 -26.42 -4.15
N PRO A 82 12.25 -26.62 -5.15
CA PRO A 82 12.83 -25.52 -5.91
C PRO A 82 11.75 -24.63 -6.54
N GLY A 83 11.96 -23.32 -6.55
CA GLY A 83 11.02 -22.29 -7.00
C GLY A 83 10.38 -21.51 -5.85
N PHE A 84 10.29 -22.11 -4.65
CA PHE A 84 9.81 -21.43 -3.45
C PHE A 84 10.96 -20.74 -2.68
N MET A 85 10.62 -19.78 -1.83
CA MET A 85 11.59 -19.08 -0.97
C MET A 85 11.63 -19.71 0.41
N TYR A 86 12.84 -19.79 0.98
CA TYR A 86 13.06 -20.38 2.30
C TYR A 86 14.05 -19.55 3.10
N ARG A 87 13.78 -19.41 4.41
CA ARG A 87 14.84 -19.11 5.39
C ARG A 87 15.49 -20.41 5.78
N VAL A 88 16.80 -20.38 5.91
CA VAL A 88 17.58 -21.57 6.26
C VAL A 88 18.40 -21.28 7.49
N ARG A 89 18.42 -22.23 8.42
CA ARG A 89 19.33 -22.21 9.55
C ARG A 89 19.96 -23.59 9.75
N PRO A 90 21.19 -23.66 10.27
CA PRO A 90 21.73 -24.91 10.79
C PRO A 90 20.85 -25.47 11.91
N ILE A 91 20.71 -26.80 11.95
CA ILE A 91 20.15 -27.50 13.10
C ILE A 91 21.26 -27.53 14.16
N GLU A 92 20.94 -27.13 15.39
CA GLU A 92 21.92 -27.06 16.47
C GLU A 92 21.75 -28.24 17.41
N ASN A 93 22.89 -28.74 17.89
CA ASN A 93 22.96 -29.82 18.85
C ASN A 93 22.81 -29.23 20.27
N GLU A 94 21.92 -29.80 21.09
CA GLU A 94 21.58 -29.31 22.43
C GLU A 94 22.81 -29.20 23.37
N ASN A 95 23.88 -29.91 23.05
CA ASN A 95 25.12 -29.95 23.83
C ASN A 95 26.03 -28.69 23.69
N LYS A 96 25.61 -27.63 22.99
CA LYS A 96 26.33 -26.34 22.91
C LYS A 96 25.41 -25.14 23.23
N PRO A 97 25.23 -24.77 24.51
CA PRO A 97 24.20 -23.83 24.95
C PRO A 97 24.42 -22.34 24.61
N GLN A 98 25.35 -21.99 23.71
CA GLN A 98 25.79 -20.58 23.53
C GLN A 98 25.73 -20.02 22.12
N ALA A 99 25.30 -20.78 21.11
CA ALA A 99 25.08 -20.21 19.78
C ALA A 99 23.58 -19.95 19.59
N THR A 100 23.16 -18.70 19.53
CA THR A 100 21.89 -18.39 18.84
C THR A 100 22.08 -18.79 17.39
N SER A 101 21.39 -19.84 16.90
CA SER A 101 21.45 -20.27 15.50
C SER A 101 21.28 -19.09 14.55
N LYS A 102 22.42 -18.63 14.00
CA LYS A 102 22.41 -17.57 13.01
C LYS A 102 21.87 -18.17 11.72
N HIS A 103 20.72 -17.67 11.28
CA HIS A 103 20.18 -18.00 9.97
C HIS A 103 21.25 -17.73 8.89
N MET A 104 21.28 -18.59 7.88
CA MET A 104 22.13 -18.41 6.70
C MET A 104 21.69 -17.16 5.92
N PHE A 105 22.58 -16.67 5.05
CA PHE A 105 22.29 -15.56 4.13
C PHE A 105 21.83 -14.26 4.81
N GLY A 106 22.29 -14.02 6.05
CA GLY A 106 21.91 -12.86 6.84
C GLY A 106 20.45 -12.90 7.32
N GLY A 107 19.85 -14.09 7.42
CA GLY A 107 18.46 -14.26 7.84
C GLY A 107 17.42 -13.99 6.77
N ARG A 108 17.84 -13.67 5.54
CA ARG A 108 16.96 -13.45 4.41
C ARG A 108 16.40 -14.78 3.91
N ALA A 109 15.12 -14.78 3.54
CA ALA A 109 14.58 -15.85 2.72
C ALA A 109 15.08 -15.69 1.29
N LEU A 110 15.63 -16.77 0.73
CA LEU A 110 16.07 -16.80 -0.65
C LEU A 110 15.31 -17.88 -1.41
N ARG A 111 15.09 -17.63 -2.69
CA ARG A 111 14.49 -18.62 -3.58
C ARG A 111 15.44 -19.79 -3.81
N LEU A 112 14.98 -21.00 -3.54
CA LEU A 112 15.71 -22.22 -3.87
C LEU A 112 15.60 -22.46 -5.38
N LEU A 113 16.72 -22.48 -6.09
CA LEU A 113 16.74 -22.67 -7.55
C LEU A 113 16.86 -24.13 -7.94
N SER A 114 17.66 -24.89 -7.21
CA SER A 114 17.90 -26.30 -7.50
C SER A 114 18.39 -27.08 -6.28
N ILE A 115 18.15 -28.39 -6.32
CA ILE A 115 18.71 -29.37 -5.41
C ILE A 115 19.54 -30.32 -6.28
N GLY A 116 20.84 -30.40 -6.01
CA GLY A 116 21.79 -31.21 -6.76
C GLY A 116 21.55 -32.72 -6.59
N ARG A 117 22.12 -33.51 -7.52
CA ARG A 117 22.17 -34.97 -7.41
C ARG A 117 23.45 -35.43 -6.70
N GLY A 118 23.43 -36.64 -6.13
CA GLY A 118 24.60 -37.29 -5.51
C GLY A 118 24.41 -37.59 -4.02
N TYR A 119 25.47 -38.09 -3.38
CA TYR A 119 25.49 -38.45 -1.96
C TYR A 119 25.46 -37.24 -1.01
N SER A 120 25.75 -36.06 -1.56
CA SER A 120 25.48 -34.78 -0.94
C SER A 120 24.67 -33.92 -1.89
N ARG A 121 23.66 -33.22 -1.37
CA ARG A 121 22.74 -32.40 -2.16
C ARG A 121 23.22 -30.96 -2.11
N ARG A 122 23.68 -30.44 -3.25
CA ARG A 122 23.97 -29.01 -3.39
C ARG A 122 22.65 -28.24 -3.46
N LEU A 123 22.33 -27.46 -2.43
CA LEU A 123 21.17 -26.58 -2.42
C LEU A 123 21.61 -25.21 -2.90
N THR A 124 21.11 -24.79 -4.06
CA THR A 124 21.50 -23.53 -4.70
C THR A 124 20.35 -22.54 -4.65
N PHE A 125 20.60 -21.35 -4.12
CA PHE A 125 19.63 -20.28 -3.98
C PHE A 125 19.90 -19.14 -4.96
N GLN A 126 18.92 -18.24 -5.12
CA GLN A 126 19.06 -17.06 -5.96
C GLN A 126 20.28 -16.23 -5.56
N ALA A 127 21.01 -15.77 -6.57
CA ALA A 127 22.14 -14.87 -6.40
C ALA A 127 21.65 -13.49 -5.95
N ASP A 128 22.53 -12.75 -5.27
CA ASP A 128 22.30 -11.34 -5.02
C ASP A 128 22.39 -10.52 -6.32
N SER A 129 21.84 -9.31 -6.30
CA SER A 129 21.94 -8.39 -7.43
C SER A 129 23.40 -8.18 -7.83
N ASN A 130 23.70 -8.30 -9.12
CA ASN A 130 25.05 -8.17 -9.70
C ASN A 130 26.06 -9.25 -9.30
N THR A 131 25.65 -10.37 -8.68
CA THR A 131 26.56 -11.49 -8.35
C THR A 131 26.24 -12.78 -9.11
N LEU A 132 25.57 -12.69 -10.27
CA LEU A 132 25.07 -13.87 -11.00
C LEU A 132 26.19 -14.88 -11.32
N ASN A 133 27.37 -14.40 -11.72
CA ASN A 133 28.54 -15.23 -12.03
C ASN A 133 29.32 -15.70 -10.80
N ASN A 134 29.10 -15.08 -9.63
CA ASN A 134 29.84 -15.32 -8.39
C ASN A 134 28.86 -15.58 -7.23
N ASN A 135 27.88 -16.46 -7.47
CA ASN A 135 26.84 -16.74 -6.50
C ASN A 135 27.38 -17.56 -5.31
N SER A 136 27.47 -16.93 -4.14
CA SER A 136 27.82 -17.60 -2.87
C SER A 136 26.63 -18.22 -2.15
N ASN A 137 25.41 -18.06 -2.65
CA ASN A 137 24.19 -18.52 -1.99
C ASN A 137 23.92 -20.00 -2.28
N TYR A 138 24.83 -20.87 -1.84
CA TYR A 138 24.66 -22.32 -1.91
C TYR A 138 25.36 -23.00 -0.74
N PHE A 139 24.94 -24.22 -0.43
CA PHE A 139 25.64 -25.11 0.50
C PHE A 139 25.32 -26.56 0.15
N TRP A 140 26.00 -27.48 0.83
CA TRP A 140 25.77 -28.92 0.69
C TRP A 140 25.05 -29.43 1.93
N SER A 141 24.04 -30.29 1.75
CA SER A 141 23.21 -30.84 2.84
C SER A 141 23.99 -31.63 3.90
N ASP A 142 25.21 -32.09 3.59
CA ASP A 142 26.11 -32.79 4.51
C ASP A 142 27.21 -31.89 5.11
N SER A 143 27.22 -30.58 4.78
CA SER A 143 28.19 -29.64 5.36
C SER A 143 28.08 -29.53 6.89
N ARG A 144 26.99 -30.05 7.47
CA ARG A 144 26.81 -30.21 8.91
C ARG A 144 26.18 -31.58 9.23
N PRO A 145 26.66 -32.27 10.29
CA PRO A 145 26.14 -33.58 10.64
C PRO A 145 24.68 -33.55 11.09
N GLU A 146 24.24 -32.48 11.77
CA GLU A 146 22.83 -32.30 12.16
C GLU A 146 21.94 -31.78 11.02
N GLY A 147 22.53 -31.34 9.90
CA GLY A 147 21.81 -30.80 8.75
C GLY A 147 21.28 -29.37 8.92
N PHE A 148 20.26 -29.06 8.14
CA PHE A 148 19.66 -27.72 8.01
C PHE A 148 18.14 -27.77 8.13
N ALA A 149 17.58 -26.72 8.73
CA ALA A 149 16.14 -26.50 8.84
C ALA A 149 15.71 -25.41 7.85
N PHE A 150 14.65 -25.71 7.09
CA PHE A 150 14.06 -24.84 6.08
C PHE A 150 12.71 -24.31 6.58
N GLU A 151 12.54 -22.99 6.61
CA GLU A 151 11.27 -22.33 6.90
C GLU A 151 10.73 -21.69 5.62
N LEU A 152 9.51 -22.05 5.22
CA LEU A 152 8.89 -21.58 3.98
C LEU A 152 8.49 -20.10 4.06
N GLU A 153 8.90 -19.32 3.07
CA GLU A 153 8.57 -17.90 2.95
C GLU A 153 7.70 -17.63 1.70
N VAL A 154 6.37 -17.48 1.84
CA VAL A 154 5.46 -17.18 0.70
C VAL A 154 5.19 -15.69 0.46
N VAL A 155 5.16 -14.86 1.50
CA VAL A 155 5.05 -13.39 1.37
C VAL A 155 6.33 -12.74 1.91
N SER A 156 6.63 -11.49 1.63
CA SER A 156 7.82 -10.79 2.14
C SER A 156 7.48 -9.34 2.50
N PRO A 157 8.24 -8.70 3.42
CA PRO A 157 8.16 -7.26 3.61
C PRO A 157 8.30 -6.51 2.28
N GLY A 158 7.40 -5.55 2.03
CA GLY A 158 7.30 -4.80 0.79
C GLY A 158 6.36 -5.41 -0.26
N ASP A 159 5.88 -6.65 -0.07
CA ASP A 159 4.85 -7.22 -0.94
C ASP A 159 3.55 -6.41 -0.80
N LYS A 160 2.94 -6.11 -1.94
CA LYS A 160 1.71 -5.31 -2.01
C LYS A 160 0.56 -6.10 -2.57
N PHE A 161 -0.63 -5.84 -2.04
CA PHE A 161 -1.87 -6.52 -2.37
C PHE A 161 -3.03 -5.53 -2.49
N THR A 162 -4.00 -5.90 -3.32
CA THR A 162 -5.32 -5.29 -3.36
C THR A 162 -6.23 -6.07 -2.41
N LEU A 163 -6.86 -5.36 -1.47
CA LEU A 163 -7.78 -5.91 -0.49
C LEU A 163 -9.20 -5.91 -1.07
N GLN A 164 -9.78 -7.09 -1.25
CA GLN A 164 -11.16 -7.26 -1.71
C GLN A 164 -12.05 -7.74 -0.57
N ASP A 165 -13.24 -7.16 -0.47
CA ASP A 165 -14.25 -7.61 0.49
C ASP A 165 -14.91 -8.93 0.06
N THR A 166 -15.91 -9.38 0.81
CA THR A 166 -16.66 -10.61 0.53
C THR A 166 -17.46 -10.57 -0.77
N ASN A 167 -17.71 -9.38 -1.32
CA ASN A 167 -18.39 -9.17 -2.59
C ASN A 167 -17.40 -9.01 -3.75
N HIS A 168 -16.12 -9.31 -3.53
CA HIS A 168 -15.03 -9.12 -4.49
C HIS A 168 -14.82 -7.68 -4.94
N THR A 169 -15.31 -6.71 -4.17
CA THR A 169 -15.09 -5.28 -4.42
C THR A 169 -13.82 -4.85 -3.72
N ALA A 170 -12.94 -4.08 -4.39
CA ALA A 170 -11.73 -3.59 -3.74
C ALA A 170 -12.08 -2.59 -2.64
N ALA A 171 -11.71 -2.94 -1.41
CA ALA A 171 -11.90 -2.14 -0.21
C ALA A 171 -10.67 -1.28 0.12
N GLY A 172 -9.49 -1.63 -0.41
CA GLY A 172 -8.25 -0.91 -0.15
C GLY A 172 -7.01 -1.58 -0.73
N THR A 173 -5.85 -1.06 -0.36
CA THR A 173 -4.53 -1.66 -0.64
C THR A 173 -3.84 -2.03 0.66
N LEU A 174 -2.91 -2.97 0.56
CA LEU A 174 -2.17 -3.50 1.70
C LEU A 174 -0.70 -3.72 1.32
N GLU A 175 0.21 -3.30 2.18
CA GLU A 175 1.65 -3.57 2.08
C GLU A 175 2.12 -4.32 3.33
N ILE A 176 2.83 -5.45 3.13
CA ILE A 176 3.42 -6.21 4.23
C ILE A 176 4.59 -5.42 4.80
N LEU A 177 4.58 -5.12 6.09
CA LEU A 177 5.70 -4.46 6.78
C LEU A 177 6.62 -5.48 7.44
N GLN A 178 6.02 -6.47 8.10
CA GLN A 178 6.75 -7.49 8.85
C GLN A 178 5.91 -8.75 9.00
N ASN A 179 6.56 -9.90 9.10
CA ASN A 179 5.91 -11.16 9.45
C ASN A 179 5.95 -11.34 10.97
N SER A 180 4.78 -11.57 11.58
CA SER A 180 4.62 -11.55 13.04
C SER A 180 4.67 -12.93 13.68
N ALA A 181 4.52 -13.99 12.88
CA ALA A 181 4.63 -15.37 13.34
C ALA A 181 5.29 -16.25 12.27
N PRO A 182 5.92 -17.38 12.67
CA PRO A 182 6.38 -18.39 11.73
C PRO A 182 5.23 -18.93 10.88
N ARG A 183 5.55 -19.31 9.66
CA ARG A 183 4.54 -19.67 8.65
C ARG A 183 4.33 -21.16 8.60
N GLU A 184 3.09 -21.57 8.83
CA GLU A 184 2.75 -22.98 8.86
C GLU A 184 2.22 -23.41 7.49
N GLU A 185 2.92 -24.34 6.86
CA GLU A 185 2.41 -25.01 5.66
C GLU A 185 1.25 -25.93 6.07
N VAL A 186 0.05 -25.61 5.59
CA VAL A 186 -1.18 -26.37 5.83
C VAL A 186 -1.27 -27.54 4.85
N SER A 187 -0.87 -27.34 3.59
CA SER A 187 -0.92 -28.40 2.58
C SER A 187 0.00 -28.11 1.40
N GLN A 188 0.51 -29.18 0.79
CA GLN A 188 1.13 -29.19 -0.54
C GLN A 188 0.38 -30.16 -1.45
N VAL A 189 -0.02 -29.70 -2.63
CA VAL A 189 -0.73 -30.53 -3.63
C VAL A 189 -0.07 -30.36 -4.99
N VAL A 190 0.15 -31.48 -5.68
CA VAL A 190 0.53 -31.48 -7.10
C VAL A 190 -0.77 -31.50 -7.91
N LEU A 191 -1.01 -30.46 -8.69
CA LEU A 191 -2.22 -30.30 -9.50
C LEU A 191 -2.17 -31.19 -10.76
N SER A 192 -3.31 -31.37 -11.43
CA SER A 192 -3.42 -32.22 -12.63
C SER A 192 -2.54 -31.75 -13.80
N ASP A 193 -2.30 -30.44 -13.89
CA ASP A 193 -1.36 -29.84 -14.83
C ASP A 193 0.11 -30.00 -14.40
N GLY A 194 0.36 -30.63 -13.25
CA GLY A 194 1.65 -30.88 -12.59
C GLY A 194 2.30 -29.64 -11.96
N SER A 195 1.56 -28.54 -11.81
CA SER A 195 1.98 -27.43 -10.93
C SER A 195 1.88 -27.83 -9.46
N ILE A 196 2.59 -27.11 -8.60
CA ILE A 196 2.63 -27.38 -7.15
C ILE A 196 1.97 -26.20 -6.44
N GLU A 197 0.87 -26.47 -5.75
CA GLU A 197 0.18 -25.52 -4.87
C GLU A 197 0.61 -25.76 -3.41
N LYS A 198 1.03 -24.70 -2.73
CA LYS A 198 1.23 -24.68 -1.28
C LYS A 198 0.25 -23.73 -0.63
N ARG A 199 -0.40 -24.18 0.45
CA ARG A 199 -1.28 -23.37 1.29
C ARG A 199 -0.58 -23.11 2.61
N VAL A 200 -0.46 -21.83 2.97
CA VAL A 200 0.36 -21.41 4.10
C VAL A 200 -0.41 -20.44 4.97
N ARG A 201 -0.57 -20.76 6.25
CA ARG A 201 -1.14 -19.85 7.23
C ARG A 201 -0.09 -18.80 7.58
N LEU A 202 -0.47 -17.53 7.52
CA LEU A 202 0.42 -16.42 7.84
C LEU A 202 -0.23 -15.41 8.78
N CYS A 203 0.63 -14.81 9.61
CA CYS A 203 0.33 -13.64 10.42
C CYS A 203 1.36 -12.57 10.09
N ALA A 204 0.92 -11.38 9.71
CA ALA A 204 1.80 -10.28 9.31
C ALA A 204 1.30 -8.92 9.80
N LEU A 205 2.21 -8.02 10.13
CA LEU A 205 1.92 -6.61 10.35
C LEU A 205 1.94 -5.88 9.02
N CYS A 206 0.87 -5.15 8.72
CA CYS A 206 0.67 -4.56 7.40
C CYS A 206 0.26 -3.09 7.49
N LYS A 207 0.65 -2.31 6.49
CA LYS A 207 0.13 -0.98 6.22
C LYS A 207 -1.07 -1.11 5.30
N VAL A 208 -2.23 -0.65 5.75
CA VAL A 208 -3.50 -0.75 5.01
C VAL A 208 -4.01 0.64 4.68
N GLU A 209 -4.35 0.87 3.42
CA GLU A 209 -4.98 2.09 2.92
C GLU A 209 -6.40 1.74 2.43
N TRP A 210 -7.41 2.29 3.09
CA TRP A 210 -8.82 2.04 2.76
C TRP A 210 -9.33 3.05 1.73
N PHE A 211 -10.14 2.59 0.78
CA PHE A 211 -10.67 3.45 -0.28
C PHE A 211 -11.84 4.35 0.19
N GLY A 212 -12.60 3.97 1.24
CA GLY A 212 -13.82 4.69 1.64
C GLY A 212 -13.77 5.67 2.82
N ASN A 213 -12.77 5.63 3.72
CA ASN A 213 -12.86 6.27 5.06
C ASN A 213 -11.86 7.41 5.29
N GLY A 214 -11.71 8.30 4.30
CA GLY A 214 -10.57 9.20 4.27
C GLY A 214 -9.26 8.42 4.17
N LEU A 215 -8.18 9.08 3.78
CA LEU A 215 -6.86 8.49 3.57
C LEU A 215 -6.19 8.06 4.89
N SER A 216 -6.88 7.29 5.74
CA SER A 216 -6.35 6.73 6.97
C SER A 216 -5.56 5.48 6.64
N VAL A 217 -4.28 5.72 6.37
CA VAL A 217 -3.27 4.67 6.42
C VAL A 217 -3.21 4.15 7.85
N THR A 218 -3.48 2.86 8.03
CA THR A 218 -3.46 2.20 9.34
C THR A 218 -2.47 1.05 9.34
N VAL A 219 -1.73 0.90 10.43
CA VAL A 219 -0.84 -0.25 10.63
C VAL A 219 -1.56 -1.26 11.49
N VAL A 220 -1.87 -2.42 10.93
CA VAL A 220 -2.70 -3.45 11.58
C VAL A 220 -2.16 -4.86 11.31
N PRO A 221 -2.31 -5.79 12.25
CA PRO A 221 -2.01 -7.19 12.00
C PRO A 221 -3.06 -7.80 11.07
N ILE A 222 -2.62 -8.73 10.23
CA ILE A 222 -3.49 -9.59 9.44
C ILE A 222 -3.22 -11.05 9.75
N GLN A 223 -4.26 -11.86 9.56
CA GLN A 223 -4.17 -13.33 9.54
C GLN A 223 -4.88 -13.85 8.30
N GLY A 224 -4.32 -14.84 7.63
CA GLY A 224 -4.92 -15.40 6.42
C GLY A 224 -4.25 -16.68 5.94
N LEU A 225 -4.82 -17.24 4.86
CA LEU A 225 -4.29 -18.42 4.18
C LEU A 225 -3.76 -18.02 2.80
N ALA A 226 -2.44 -17.92 2.66
CA ALA A 226 -1.81 -17.68 1.37
C ALA A 226 -1.82 -18.94 0.52
N VAL A 227 -2.12 -18.77 -0.77
CA VAL A 227 -2.03 -19.79 -1.79
C VAL A 227 -0.90 -19.41 -2.73
N ALA A 228 0.15 -20.22 -2.76
CA ALA A 228 1.31 -20.03 -3.63
C ALA A 228 1.40 -21.18 -4.64
N VAL A 229 1.56 -20.85 -5.92
CA VAL A 229 1.58 -21.84 -7.00
C VAL A 229 2.91 -21.74 -7.75
N LYS A 230 3.52 -22.91 -7.97
CA LYS A 230 4.67 -23.08 -8.85
C LYS A 230 4.25 -23.84 -10.11
N PRO A 231 4.32 -23.22 -11.30
CA PRO A 231 4.01 -23.90 -12.56
C PRO A 231 4.90 -25.10 -12.88
N LYS A 232 4.40 -26.03 -13.70
CA LYS A 232 5.13 -27.22 -14.18
C LYS A 232 6.25 -26.88 -15.16
N HIS A 233 6.03 -25.91 -16.06
CA HIS A 233 6.95 -25.62 -17.15
C HIS A 233 8.12 -24.72 -16.71
N GLY A 234 9.32 -25.32 -16.67
CA GLY A 234 10.66 -24.71 -16.79
C GLY A 234 10.97 -23.47 -15.93
N GLN A 235 11.81 -23.63 -14.90
CA GLN A 235 12.43 -22.54 -14.10
C GLN A 235 11.50 -21.43 -13.56
N GLN A 236 10.18 -21.55 -13.70
CA GLN A 236 9.25 -20.57 -13.19
C GLN A 236 9.14 -20.70 -11.68
N ASN A 237 9.24 -19.54 -11.05
CA ASN A 237 9.26 -19.39 -9.62
C ASN A 237 7.84 -19.50 -9.06
N ALA A 238 7.73 -19.93 -7.81
CA ALA A 238 6.45 -19.85 -7.11
C ALA A 238 6.05 -18.39 -6.94
N SER A 239 4.76 -18.11 -7.11
CA SER A 239 4.16 -16.82 -6.77
C SER A 239 2.91 -17.03 -5.93
N VAL A 240 2.66 -16.11 -5.02
CA VAL A 240 1.36 -16.05 -4.34
C VAL A 240 0.32 -15.66 -5.37
N THR A 241 -0.76 -16.42 -5.48
CA THR A 241 -1.88 -16.12 -6.37
C THR A 241 -2.96 -15.33 -5.63
N ARG A 242 -3.14 -15.61 -4.33
CA ARG A 242 -4.06 -14.91 -3.43
C ARG A 242 -3.80 -15.25 -1.97
N VAL A 243 -4.34 -14.44 -1.07
CA VAL A 243 -4.48 -14.77 0.36
C VAL A 243 -5.97 -14.73 0.71
N MET A 244 -6.49 -15.83 1.23
CA MET A 244 -7.92 -16.01 1.52
C MET A 244 -8.23 -15.87 3.01
N ASN A 245 -9.52 -15.66 3.30
CA ASN A 245 -10.07 -15.62 4.66
C ASN A 245 -9.31 -14.64 5.55
N VAL A 246 -8.94 -13.50 4.98
CA VAL A 246 -8.07 -12.53 5.65
C VAL A 246 -8.87 -11.78 6.69
N THR A 247 -8.32 -11.74 7.91
CA THR A 247 -8.77 -10.89 9.00
C THR A 247 -7.84 -9.70 9.08
N VAL A 248 -8.37 -8.47 9.12
CA VAL A 248 -7.60 -7.23 9.15
C VAL A 248 -7.85 -6.48 10.47
N GLY A 249 -6.89 -6.51 11.40
CA GLY A 249 -7.04 -5.91 12.72
C GLY A 249 -7.98 -6.69 13.63
N THR A 250 -8.97 -6.01 14.22
CA THR A 250 -9.94 -6.60 15.17
C THR A 250 -10.98 -7.50 14.50
N LEU A 251 -11.62 -8.36 15.29
CA LEU A 251 -12.52 -9.45 14.87
C LEU A 251 -13.64 -9.10 13.87
N HIS A 252 -14.05 -7.83 13.77
CA HIS A 252 -15.15 -7.40 12.89
C HIS A 252 -14.77 -7.22 11.41
N ARG A 253 -13.48 -7.35 11.04
CA ARG A 253 -13.00 -7.21 9.65
C ARG A 253 -12.44 -8.54 9.14
N ARG A 254 -13.35 -9.46 8.81
CA ARG A 254 -13.05 -10.83 8.37
C ARG A 254 -13.58 -11.11 6.96
N GLY A 255 -13.01 -12.13 6.32
CA GLY A 255 -13.49 -12.63 5.02
C GLY A 255 -12.93 -11.90 3.81
N TYR A 256 -11.88 -11.09 4.00
CA TYR A 256 -11.23 -10.42 2.88
C TYR A 256 -10.39 -11.39 2.04
N THR A 257 -10.21 -11.05 0.77
CA THR A 257 -9.26 -11.70 -0.13
C THR A 257 -8.20 -10.70 -0.55
N LEU A 258 -6.93 -11.08 -0.44
CA LEU A 258 -5.81 -10.31 -0.97
C LEU A 258 -5.41 -10.85 -2.32
N THR A 259 -5.37 -9.98 -3.32
CA THR A 259 -4.86 -10.29 -4.66
C THR A 259 -3.52 -9.57 -4.85
N PRO A 260 -2.46 -10.26 -5.30
CA PRO A 260 -1.14 -9.66 -5.48
C PRO A 260 -1.17 -8.43 -6.40
N GLY A 261 -0.38 -7.42 -6.05
CA GLY A 261 -0.29 -6.15 -6.77
C GLY A 261 -1.29 -5.11 -6.28
N VAL A 262 -1.04 -3.86 -6.68
CA VAL A 262 -1.92 -2.73 -6.41
C VAL A 262 -2.62 -2.33 -7.70
N ASN A 263 -3.94 -2.25 -7.66
CA ASN A 263 -4.72 -1.70 -8.76
C ASN A 263 -5.43 -0.41 -8.32
N ASP A 264 -4.74 0.72 -8.47
CA ASP A 264 -5.26 2.04 -8.09
C ASP A 264 -6.52 2.43 -8.86
N MET A 265 -6.78 1.80 -10.02
CA MET A 265 -8.00 2.02 -10.80
C MET A 265 -9.27 1.60 -10.04
N TRP A 266 -9.16 0.72 -9.05
CA TRP A 266 -10.29 0.22 -8.28
C TRP A 266 -10.59 1.07 -7.05
N ARG A 267 -9.83 2.16 -6.86
CA ARG A 267 -10.03 3.10 -5.77
C ARG A 267 -11.37 3.80 -5.93
N HIS A 268 -12.30 3.52 -5.04
CA HIS A 268 -13.59 4.17 -4.99
C HIS A 268 -13.61 5.24 -3.90
N THR A 269 -14.13 6.43 -4.19
CA THR A 269 -14.34 7.51 -3.22
C THR A 269 -15.83 7.81 -3.16
N THR A 270 -16.45 7.60 -2.00
CA THR A 270 -17.85 8.00 -1.79
C THR A 270 -17.90 9.46 -1.36
N VAL A 271 -18.72 10.24 -2.05
CA VAL A 271 -18.95 11.66 -1.76
C VAL A 271 -20.44 11.93 -1.57
N LEU A 272 -20.75 12.88 -0.69
CA LEU A 272 -22.12 13.20 -0.28
C LEU A 272 -22.39 14.67 -0.58
N GLY A 273 -23.45 14.98 -1.33
CA GLY A 273 -23.84 16.36 -1.64
C GLY A 273 -24.21 17.15 -0.38
N GLU A 274 -24.82 16.50 0.62
CA GLU A 274 -25.13 17.13 1.91
C GLU A 274 -23.89 17.64 2.65
N SER A 275 -22.74 16.98 2.47
CA SER A 275 -21.49 17.35 3.16
C SER A 275 -20.93 18.70 2.70
N ILE A 276 -21.39 19.18 1.55
CA ILE A 276 -21.02 20.48 0.97
C ILE A 276 -22.19 21.47 0.97
N GLY A 277 -23.30 21.12 1.63
CA GLY A 277 -24.53 21.92 1.67
C GLY A 277 -25.32 21.93 0.36
N ASP A 278 -25.12 20.93 -0.50
CA ASP A 278 -25.88 20.73 -1.73
C ASP A 278 -26.98 19.65 -1.53
N VAL A 279 -27.70 19.29 -2.59
CA VAL A 279 -28.73 18.24 -2.60
C VAL A 279 -28.15 16.95 -1.99
N PRO A 280 -28.89 16.24 -1.11
CA PRO A 280 -28.41 15.06 -0.37
C PRO A 280 -28.29 13.80 -1.24
N THR A 281 -27.51 13.89 -2.32
CA THR A 281 -27.18 12.78 -3.22
C THR A 281 -25.90 12.11 -2.76
N ARG A 282 -25.81 10.79 -2.95
CA ARG A 282 -24.62 9.99 -2.71
C ARG A 282 -24.05 9.50 -4.03
N TYR A 283 -22.78 9.79 -4.27
CA TYR A 283 -22.06 9.31 -5.44
C TYR A 283 -20.83 8.48 -5.04
N THR A 284 -20.45 7.54 -5.89
CA THR A 284 -19.21 6.77 -5.76
C THR A 284 -18.38 7.01 -7.02
N VAL A 285 -17.22 7.64 -6.86
CA VAL A 285 -16.27 7.95 -7.93
C VAL A 285 -15.20 6.88 -7.95
N THR A 286 -14.96 6.20 -9.07
CA THR A 286 -14.01 5.09 -9.16
C THR A 286 -12.79 5.47 -10.02
N GLY A 287 -11.59 5.15 -9.53
CA GLY A 287 -10.32 5.39 -10.24
C GLY A 287 -9.81 6.82 -10.12
N LEU A 288 -10.03 7.48 -8.98
CA LEU A 288 -9.38 8.75 -8.63
C LEU A 288 -7.98 8.52 -8.05
N GLU A 289 -7.03 9.37 -8.45
CA GLU A 289 -5.69 9.40 -7.86
C GLU A 289 -5.71 10.10 -6.50
N THR A 290 -4.67 9.91 -5.69
CA THR A 290 -4.59 10.43 -4.30
C THR A 290 -4.51 11.95 -4.21
N HIS A 291 -3.99 12.58 -5.26
CA HIS A 291 -3.80 14.03 -5.36
C HIS A 291 -4.99 14.75 -6.01
N GLU A 292 -6.00 14.02 -6.48
CA GLU A 292 -7.12 14.58 -7.21
C GLU A 292 -8.33 14.88 -6.33
N LEU A 293 -9.06 15.91 -6.73
CA LEU A 293 -10.28 16.37 -6.09
C LEU A 293 -11.51 15.84 -6.86
N PRO A 294 -12.47 15.18 -6.20
CA PRO A 294 -13.64 14.58 -6.85
C PRO A 294 -14.65 15.61 -7.38
N VAL A 295 -15.17 15.34 -8.57
CA VAL A 295 -16.33 16.03 -9.16
C VAL A 295 -17.25 15.00 -9.81
N ILE A 296 -18.53 14.97 -9.42
CA ILE A 296 -19.54 14.08 -9.99
C ILE A 296 -20.96 14.60 -9.71
N GLY A 297 -21.83 14.66 -10.72
CA GLY A 297 -23.23 15.07 -10.54
C GLY A 297 -23.34 16.43 -9.81
N THR A 298 -24.09 16.50 -8.71
CA THR A 298 -24.18 17.72 -7.89
C THR A 298 -22.96 17.95 -6.99
N TYR A 299 -22.07 16.98 -6.83
CA TYR A 299 -20.92 17.11 -5.95
C TYR A 299 -19.72 17.72 -6.68
N VAL A 300 -19.21 18.83 -6.16
CA VAL A 300 -17.90 19.41 -6.52
C VAL A 300 -17.13 19.60 -5.22
N ASP A 301 -15.95 19.00 -5.10
CA ASP A 301 -15.12 19.14 -3.89
C ASP A 301 -14.95 20.64 -3.52
N PRO A 302 -15.21 21.07 -2.27
CA PRO A 302 -15.17 22.48 -1.87
C PRO A 302 -13.80 23.15 -2.02
N ARG A 303 -12.73 22.36 -2.20
CA ARG A 303 -11.40 22.85 -2.53
C ARG A 303 -11.29 23.24 -4.00
N ILE A 304 -12.22 22.84 -4.87
CA ILE A 304 -12.24 23.30 -6.26
C ILE A 304 -12.90 24.68 -6.28
N MET A 305 -12.07 25.72 -6.48
CA MET A 305 -12.51 27.12 -6.42
C MET A 305 -12.14 27.87 -7.71
N PRO A 306 -13.03 28.73 -8.22
CA PRO A 306 -12.69 29.65 -9.29
C PRO A 306 -11.47 30.53 -8.96
N GLY A 307 -10.72 30.88 -10.00
CA GLY A 307 -9.49 31.65 -9.92
C GLY A 307 -8.22 30.80 -9.74
N PHE A 308 -8.31 29.47 -9.69
CA PHE A 308 -7.16 28.56 -9.61
C PHE A 308 -7.05 27.69 -10.86
N TYR A 309 -5.85 27.20 -11.16
CA TYR A 309 -5.60 26.32 -12.29
C TYR A 309 -5.80 24.86 -11.90
N TYR A 310 -6.41 24.09 -12.81
CA TYR A 310 -6.61 22.66 -12.65
C TYR A 310 -6.27 21.90 -13.93
N ARG A 311 -5.74 20.69 -13.76
CA ARG A 311 -5.64 19.68 -14.81
C ARG A 311 -6.74 18.64 -14.53
N VAL A 312 -7.47 18.24 -15.57
CA VAL A 312 -8.70 17.46 -15.41
C VAL A 312 -8.64 16.19 -16.24
N ARG A 313 -9.16 15.09 -15.71
CA ARG A 313 -9.41 13.84 -16.43
C ARG A 313 -10.69 13.15 -15.97
N PRO A 314 -11.28 12.27 -16.78
CA PRO A 314 -12.28 11.33 -16.30
C PRO A 314 -11.67 10.39 -15.25
N ALA A 315 -12.40 10.15 -14.17
CA ALA A 315 -12.00 9.13 -13.20
C ALA A 315 -11.92 7.76 -13.89
N GLY A 316 -10.95 6.93 -13.50
CA GLY A 316 -10.71 5.65 -14.17
C GLY A 316 -10.11 5.73 -15.59
N SER A 317 -9.73 6.92 -16.08
CA SER A 317 -9.00 7.07 -17.36
C SER A 317 -7.68 7.80 -17.16
N LYS A 318 -6.62 7.36 -17.86
CA LYS A 318 -5.34 8.10 -17.93
C LYS A 318 -5.36 9.26 -18.92
N GLN A 319 -6.40 9.37 -19.74
CA GLN A 319 -6.51 10.41 -20.75
C GLN A 319 -6.94 11.73 -20.11
N LEU A 320 -6.07 12.72 -20.21
CA LEU A 320 -6.37 14.08 -19.73
C LEU A 320 -7.32 14.79 -20.70
N LEU A 321 -8.26 15.57 -20.15
CA LEU A 321 -9.08 16.49 -20.92
C LEU A 321 -8.26 17.73 -21.33
N PHE A 322 -8.78 18.48 -22.30
CA PHE A 322 -8.17 19.73 -22.80
C PHE A 322 -6.71 19.56 -23.25
N GLU A 323 -6.40 18.40 -23.87
CA GLU A 323 -5.06 18.06 -24.34
C GLU A 323 -4.00 18.02 -23.21
N GLY A 324 -4.45 17.78 -21.98
CA GLY A 324 -3.59 17.77 -20.80
C GLY A 324 -3.18 19.15 -20.28
N ARG A 325 -3.70 20.22 -20.86
CA ARG A 325 -3.44 21.60 -20.43
C ARG A 325 -4.05 21.85 -19.05
N SER A 326 -3.32 22.60 -18.23
CA SER A 326 -3.85 23.14 -16.98
C SER A 326 -4.57 24.44 -17.28
N LEU A 327 -5.87 24.50 -17.01
CA LEU A 327 -6.69 25.68 -17.32
C LEU A 327 -7.18 26.37 -16.06
N LEU A 328 -7.29 27.70 -16.13
CA LEU A 328 -7.84 28.52 -15.06
C LEU A 328 -9.35 28.27 -14.95
N LEU A 329 -9.83 27.85 -13.79
CA LEU A 329 -11.26 27.70 -13.53
C LEU A 329 -11.90 29.09 -13.36
N MET A 330 -12.89 29.41 -14.19
CA MET A 330 -13.58 30.71 -14.18
C MET A 330 -14.86 30.68 -13.37
N SER A 331 -15.64 29.60 -13.48
CA SER A 331 -16.92 29.47 -12.77
C SER A 331 -17.38 28.02 -12.65
N ILE A 332 -18.19 27.77 -11.63
CA ILE A 332 -18.95 26.53 -11.44
C ILE A 332 -20.43 26.94 -11.45
N GLY A 333 -21.18 26.46 -12.44
CA GLY A 333 -22.60 26.78 -12.60
C GLY A 333 -23.47 26.09 -11.54
N PRO A 334 -24.65 26.66 -11.24
CA PRO A 334 -25.64 26.01 -10.40
C PRO A 334 -26.31 24.82 -11.13
N GLY A 335 -27.07 24.01 -10.39
CA GLY A 335 -27.88 22.90 -10.93
C GLY A 335 -27.32 21.50 -10.62
N TYR A 336 -27.99 20.49 -11.20
CA TYR A 336 -27.71 19.07 -10.98
C TYR A 336 -26.47 18.58 -11.74
N GLY A 337 -26.39 18.88 -13.03
CA GLY A 337 -25.13 18.87 -13.78
C GLY A 337 -24.53 20.26 -13.68
N LYS A 338 -23.43 20.42 -12.94
CA LYS A 338 -22.76 21.72 -12.80
C LYS A 338 -21.89 21.97 -14.01
N ARG A 339 -22.13 23.09 -14.68
CA ARG A 339 -21.27 23.55 -15.78
C ARG A 339 -19.97 24.09 -15.22
N ILE A 340 -18.86 23.44 -15.51
CA ILE A 340 -17.53 23.84 -15.09
C ILE A 340 -16.86 24.55 -16.26
N THR A 341 -16.61 25.85 -16.11
CA THR A 341 -16.12 26.70 -17.20
C THR A 341 -14.71 27.15 -16.91
N PHE A 342 -13.79 26.90 -17.84
CA PHE A 342 -12.40 27.31 -17.78
C PHE A 342 -12.14 28.50 -18.71
N MET A 343 -11.01 29.17 -18.50
CA MET A 343 -10.60 30.33 -19.30
C MET A 343 -10.50 29.95 -20.78
N PRO A 344 -11.13 30.71 -21.69
CA PRO A 344 -11.07 30.45 -23.12
C PRO A 344 -9.67 30.70 -23.68
N ASP A 345 -9.36 30.04 -24.80
CA ASP A 345 -8.15 30.34 -25.55
C ASP A 345 -8.24 31.77 -26.12
N ARG A 346 -7.14 32.53 -26.07
CA ARG A 346 -7.09 33.95 -26.50
C ARG A 346 -7.58 34.17 -27.92
N GLN A 347 -7.41 33.17 -28.77
CA GLN A 347 -7.77 33.20 -30.19
C GLN A 347 -9.23 32.78 -30.44
N ASN A 348 -9.93 32.26 -29.44
CA ASN A 348 -11.27 31.70 -29.59
C ASN A 348 -12.17 31.97 -28.37
N LEU A 349 -12.45 33.25 -28.14
CA LEU A 349 -13.28 33.71 -27.02
C LEU A 349 -14.76 33.33 -27.19
N ASN A 350 -15.29 33.39 -28.41
CA ASN A 350 -16.73 33.22 -28.68
C ASN A 350 -17.15 31.76 -28.94
N ALA A 351 -16.22 30.87 -29.30
CA ALA A 351 -16.50 29.45 -29.55
C ALA A 351 -15.63 28.53 -28.68
N SER A 352 -15.32 28.98 -27.46
CA SER A 352 -14.53 28.19 -26.51
C SER A 352 -15.25 26.89 -26.14
N ARG A 353 -14.50 25.79 -26.23
CA ARG A 353 -14.92 24.47 -25.75
C ARG A 353 -14.29 24.11 -24.41
N ASN A 354 -13.74 25.11 -23.70
CA ASN A 354 -13.10 24.92 -22.41
C ASN A 354 -14.14 24.85 -21.28
N PHE A 355 -15.13 23.98 -21.42
CA PHE A 355 -16.13 23.70 -20.40
C PHE A 355 -16.51 22.23 -20.43
N LEU A 356 -17.05 21.74 -19.31
CA LEU A 356 -17.61 20.41 -19.19
C LEU A 356 -18.75 20.42 -18.17
N TRP A 357 -19.50 19.33 -18.09
CA TRP A 357 -20.49 19.14 -17.03
C TRP A 357 -20.00 18.09 -16.05
N SER A 358 -20.28 18.28 -14.76
CA SER A 358 -19.90 17.36 -13.68
C SER A 358 -20.50 15.96 -13.81
N ASP A 359 -21.52 15.78 -14.66
CA ASP A 359 -22.20 14.53 -14.97
C ASP A 359 -21.88 13.98 -16.37
N SER A 360 -20.99 14.64 -17.14
CA SER A 360 -20.59 14.16 -18.48
C SER A 360 -19.85 12.82 -18.45
N HIS A 361 -19.35 12.41 -17.28
CA HIS A 361 -18.62 11.15 -17.11
C HIS A 361 -19.28 10.35 -15.97
N PRO A 362 -19.72 9.10 -16.21
CA PRO A 362 -20.50 8.32 -15.25
C PRO A 362 -19.72 8.01 -13.97
N ASP A 363 -18.41 7.79 -14.11
CA ASP A 363 -17.51 7.50 -12.99
C ASP A 363 -16.97 8.77 -12.32
N GLY A 364 -17.33 9.96 -12.80
CA GLY A 364 -16.89 11.26 -12.30
C GLY A 364 -15.59 11.77 -12.94
N LEU A 365 -15.06 12.86 -12.37
CA LEU A 365 -13.89 13.59 -12.83
C LEU A 365 -12.89 13.78 -11.68
N GLY A 366 -11.60 13.69 -12.01
CA GLY A 366 -10.50 14.03 -11.11
C GLY A 366 -9.91 15.39 -11.47
N PHE A 367 -9.84 16.28 -10.47
CA PHE A 367 -9.23 17.61 -10.61
C PHE A 367 -7.90 17.66 -9.85
N GLU A 368 -6.79 17.77 -10.58
CA GLU A 368 -5.47 18.04 -10.02
C GLU A 368 -5.25 19.56 -9.94
N PRO A 369 -5.01 20.14 -8.75
CA PRO A 369 -4.73 21.55 -8.60
C PRO A 369 -3.30 21.88 -9.08
N ARG A 370 -3.11 23.01 -9.77
CA ARG A 370 -1.83 23.39 -10.39
C ARG A 370 -1.41 24.78 -9.91
N ALA A 371 -0.26 24.84 -9.23
CA ALA A 371 0.37 26.07 -8.75
C ALA A 371 1.49 26.55 -9.67
N VAL A 372 2.29 25.60 -10.18
CA VAL A 372 3.52 25.88 -10.93
C VAL A 372 3.43 25.32 -12.35
N HIS A 373 3.88 26.12 -13.33
CA HIS A 373 3.90 25.80 -14.76
C HIS A 373 5.30 25.97 -15.35
N ALA A 374 5.58 25.26 -16.45
CA ALA A 374 6.79 25.47 -17.22
C ALA A 374 6.89 26.93 -17.70
N GLY A 375 8.09 27.51 -17.65
CA GLY A 375 8.38 28.89 -18.00
C GLY A 375 8.23 29.90 -16.86
N MET A 376 7.65 29.53 -15.70
CA MET A 376 7.62 30.42 -14.53
C MET A 376 9.03 30.74 -14.04
N LYS A 377 9.26 31.99 -13.64
CA LYS A 377 10.55 32.50 -13.16
C LYS A 377 10.46 32.92 -11.70
N PHE A 378 11.57 32.77 -10.99
CA PHE A 378 11.64 32.97 -9.55
C PHE A 378 12.95 33.64 -9.16
N ALA A 379 12.92 34.53 -8.19
CA ALA A 379 14.08 34.90 -7.38
C ALA A 379 14.29 33.84 -6.30
N VAL A 380 15.50 33.32 -6.19
CA VAL A 380 15.92 32.40 -5.12
C VAL A 380 16.43 33.24 -3.97
N THR A 381 15.84 33.09 -2.78
CA THR A 381 16.20 33.88 -1.60
C THR A 381 16.45 32.99 -0.38
N ALA A 382 17.33 33.42 0.51
CA ALA A 382 17.53 32.85 1.84
C ALA A 382 17.69 33.97 2.87
N ALA A 383 16.99 33.88 4.00
CA ALA A 383 17.01 34.90 5.05
C ALA A 383 16.77 36.35 4.53
N GLY A 384 15.97 36.50 3.46
CA GLY A 384 15.68 37.80 2.84
C GLY A 384 16.73 38.30 1.84
N HIS A 385 17.86 37.61 1.69
CA HIS A 385 18.88 37.94 0.70
C HIS A 385 18.65 37.15 -0.60
N ARG A 386 18.78 37.84 -1.73
CA ARG A 386 18.73 37.23 -3.06
C ARG A 386 20.02 36.45 -3.31
N LEU A 387 19.86 35.21 -3.73
CA LEU A 387 20.93 34.27 -4.05
C LEU A 387 21.04 33.96 -5.54
N GLY A 388 20.01 34.27 -6.33
CA GLY A 388 19.97 33.94 -7.74
C GLY A 388 18.57 33.96 -8.33
N GLU A 389 18.43 33.37 -9.51
CA GLU A 389 17.17 33.21 -10.24
C GLU A 389 16.98 31.76 -10.67
N GLY A 390 15.72 31.33 -10.68
CA GLY A 390 15.29 30.02 -11.16
C GLY A 390 14.23 30.17 -12.23
N SER A 391 14.21 29.26 -13.21
CA SER A 391 13.11 29.12 -14.16
C SER A 391 12.67 27.67 -14.24
N VAL A 392 11.37 27.43 -14.26
CA VAL A 392 10.82 26.07 -14.33
C VAL A 392 10.95 25.56 -15.75
N PHE A 393 11.77 24.52 -15.92
CA PHE A 393 11.96 23.82 -17.17
C PHE A 393 10.85 22.79 -17.41
N ARG A 394 10.54 21.98 -16.39
CA ARG A 394 9.50 20.94 -16.44
C ARG A 394 8.69 20.93 -15.16
N ALA A 395 7.38 20.74 -15.30
CA ALA A 395 6.43 20.62 -14.21
C ALA A 395 5.53 19.39 -14.39
N ASP A 396 6.11 18.28 -14.83
CA ASP A 396 5.33 17.10 -15.24
C ASP A 396 4.80 16.28 -14.06
N ALA A 397 5.46 16.38 -12.90
CA ALA A 397 5.01 15.72 -11.70
C ALA A 397 3.65 16.27 -11.25
N VAL A 398 2.90 15.39 -10.59
CA VAL A 398 1.61 15.73 -10.01
C VAL A 398 1.78 16.78 -8.91
N GLN A 399 0.80 17.67 -8.79
CA GLN A 399 0.76 18.65 -7.72
C GLN A 399 -0.42 18.34 -6.79
N GLN A 400 -0.18 18.41 -5.49
CA GLN A 400 -1.15 17.95 -4.48
C GLN A 400 -1.46 19.08 -3.50
N GLU A 401 -2.74 19.37 -3.31
CA GLU A 401 -3.15 20.33 -2.27
C GLU A 401 -2.99 19.71 -0.88
N GLU A 402 -2.10 20.30 -0.08
CA GLU A 402 -1.86 19.92 1.32
C GLU A 402 -2.91 20.56 2.24
N ARG A 403 -3.27 21.83 1.96
CA ARG A 403 -4.19 22.60 2.79
C ARG A 403 -4.79 23.78 2.04
N GLN A 404 -6.03 24.14 2.41
CA GLN A 404 -6.68 25.39 2.06
C GLN A 404 -7.06 26.18 3.32
N GLN A 405 -6.93 27.51 3.28
CA GLN A 405 -7.38 28.42 4.31
C GLN A 405 -8.28 29.51 3.72
N LEU A 406 -9.38 29.81 4.42
CA LEU A 406 -10.30 30.89 4.10
C LEU A 406 -10.13 32.00 5.15
N VAL A 407 -9.40 33.06 4.80
CA VAL A 407 -9.13 34.19 5.68
C VAL A 407 -10.20 35.25 5.46
N ARG A 408 -11.13 35.38 6.41
CA ARG A 408 -12.19 36.40 6.36
C ARG A 408 -11.64 37.74 6.85
N GLY A 409 -11.60 38.72 5.96
CA GLY A 409 -11.30 40.11 6.26
C GLY A 409 -12.56 40.98 6.19
N ARG A 410 -12.39 42.29 6.46
CA ARG A 410 -13.49 43.28 6.31
C ARG A 410 -13.95 43.43 4.87
N ASP A 411 -13.03 43.27 3.92
CA ASP A 411 -13.26 43.51 2.49
C ASP A 411 -13.60 42.22 1.71
N GLY A 412 -13.86 41.11 2.42
CA GLY A 412 -14.21 39.81 1.84
C GLY A 412 -13.29 38.67 2.29
N THR A 413 -13.37 37.54 1.58
CA THR A 413 -12.61 36.32 1.92
C THR A 413 -11.41 36.15 0.99
N THR A 414 -10.22 36.03 1.56
CA THR A 414 -9.00 35.63 0.85
C THR A 414 -8.84 34.12 0.94
N VAL A 415 -8.60 33.46 -0.19
CA VAL A 415 -8.34 32.02 -0.27
C VAL A 415 -6.85 31.79 -0.39
N VAL A 416 -6.26 31.04 0.54
CA VAL A 416 -4.86 30.64 0.48
C VAL A 416 -4.77 29.13 0.32
N LYS A 417 -4.05 28.67 -0.70
CA LYS A 417 -3.79 27.24 -0.95
C LYS A 417 -2.31 26.93 -0.81
N TYR A 418 -2.04 25.79 -0.19
CA TYR A 418 -0.72 25.20 -0.04
C TYR A 418 -0.67 23.95 -0.91
N ILE A 419 0.13 23.99 -1.97
CA ILE A 419 0.22 22.92 -2.97
C ILE A 419 1.64 22.39 -2.99
N HIS A 420 1.79 21.11 -2.66
CA HIS A 420 3.05 20.41 -2.85
C HIS A 420 3.39 20.35 -4.33
N THR A 421 4.62 20.72 -4.67
CA THR A 421 5.12 20.75 -6.04
C THR A 421 6.51 20.14 -6.12
N ASP A 422 6.75 19.45 -7.23
CA ASP A 422 8.03 18.85 -7.57
C ASP A 422 8.33 19.18 -9.04
N VAL A 423 9.30 20.05 -9.26
CA VAL A 423 9.59 20.63 -10.57
C VAL A 423 11.07 20.53 -10.89
N THR A 424 11.37 20.51 -12.18
CA THR A 424 12.75 20.65 -12.66
C THR A 424 12.97 22.09 -13.07
N CYS A 425 13.97 22.73 -12.48
CA CYS A 425 14.31 24.14 -12.71
C CYS A 425 15.71 24.28 -13.31
N HIS A 426 15.91 25.31 -14.13
CA HIS A 426 17.22 25.91 -14.38
C HIS A 426 17.47 26.98 -13.32
N ILE A 427 18.51 26.82 -12.51
CA ILE A 427 18.87 27.75 -11.43
C ILE A 427 20.23 28.37 -11.73
N THR A 428 20.28 29.70 -11.66
CA THR A 428 21.50 30.49 -11.80
C THR A 428 21.73 31.25 -10.50
N PHE A 429 22.86 30.99 -9.83
CA PHE A 429 23.22 31.69 -8.60
C PHE A 429 24.00 32.97 -8.90
N ASP A 430 23.74 34.01 -8.11
CA ASP A 430 24.45 35.28 -8.15
C ASP A 430 25.84 35.07 -7.49
N ILE A 431 26.88 34.79 -8.29
CA ILE A 431 28.26 34.62 -7.79
C ILE A 431 28.92 36.00 -7.72
N THR A 432 29.52 36.34 -6.57
CA THR A 432 30.03 37.68 -6.28
C THR A 432 31.34 38.06 -6.98
N ASN A 433 32.02 37.14 -7.70
CA ASN A 433 33.44 37.35 -8.06
C ASN A 433 33.93 36.87 -9.45
N GLU A 434 33.10 36.77 -10.50
CA GLU A 434 33.63 36.42 -11.84
C GLU A 434 33.07 37.24 -13.02
N THR A 435 33.95 37.54 -13.96
CA THR A 435 33.72 38.21 -15.26
C THR A 435 32.92 37.37 -16.26
N ARG A 436 32.44 36.18 -15.87
CA ARG A 436 31.65 35.27 -16.70
C ARG A 436 30.22 35.15 -16.15
N LYS A 437 29.24 35.14 -17.05
CA LYS A 437 27.84 34.85 -16.67
C LYS A 437 27.78 33.43 -16.10
N PRO A 438 27.23 33.23 -14.89
CA PRO A 438 27.10 31.91 -14.30
C PRO A 438 26.18 31.02 -15.14
N ASP A 439 26.61 29.80 -15.41
CA ASP A 439 25.85 28.84 -16.20
C ASP A 439 24.66 28.27 -15.40
N PRO A 440 23.46 28.17 -16.00
CA PRO A 440 22.28 27.64 -15.32
C PRO A 440 22.44 26.14 -15.02
N GLN A 441 22.21 25.75 -13.77
CA GLN A 441 22.20 24.36 -13.33
C GLN A 441 20.80 23.76 -13.39
N VAL A 442 20.66 22.56 -13.94
CA VAL A 442 19.40 21.81 -13.92
C VAL A 442 19.25 21.11 -12.58
N MET A 443 18.18 21.42 -11.85
CA MET A 443 17.96 20.91 -10.50
C MET A 443 16.50 20.51 -10.28
N ARG A 444 16.27 19.44 -9.52
CA ARG A 444 14.94 19.10 -9.00
C ARG A 444 14.69 19.92 -7.74
N VAL A 445 13.55 20.60 -7.73
CA VAL A 445 13.08 21.49 -6.66
C VAL A 445 11.74 20.95 -6.18
N SER A 446 11.71 20.44 -4.95
CA SER A 446 10.48 20.02 -4.28
C SER A 446 10.17 21.00 -3.16
N GLY A 447 8.91 21.42 -3.01
CA GLY A 447 8.51 22.35 -1.96
C GLY A 447 7.01 22.61 -1.94
N THR A 448 6.56 23.52 -1.09
CA THR A 448 5.16 23.91 -0.93
C THR A 448 4.93 25.27 -1.60
N ALA A 449 4.19 25.28 -2.71
CA ALA A 449 3.75 26.49 -3.38
C ALA A 449 2.56 27.12 -2.64
N VAL A 450 2.66 28.41 -2.32
CA VAL A 450 1.63 29.17 -1.61
C VAL A 450 0.91 30.07 -2.61
N LEU A 451 -0.34 29.77 -2.92
CA LEU A 451 -1.20 30.61 -3.75
C LEU A 451 -2.13 31.45 -2.89
N SER A 452 -2.36 32.70 -3.29
CA SER A 452 -3.33 33.58 -2.66
C SER A 452 -4.28 34.17 -3.70
N ARG A 453 -5.58 34.15 -3.40
CA ARG A 453 -6.60 34.89 -4.17
C ARG A 453 -7.38 35.79 -3.22
N GLY A 454 -7.15 37.09 -3.33
CA GLY A 454 -7.91 38.11 -2.61
C GLY A 454 -9.37 38.20 -3.07
N PRO A 455 -10.22 38.92 -2.32
CA PRO A 455 -11.66 39.00 -2.60
C PRO A 455 -11.98 39.67 -3.95
N THR A 456 -11.18 40.65 -4.37
CA THR A 456 -11.34 41.36 -5.64
C THR A 456 -10.50 40.76 -6.78
N GLN A 457 -9.68 39.75 -6.49
CA GLN A 457 -8.82 39.12 -7.49
C GLN A 457 -9.56 38.01 -8.22
N ALA A 458 -9.62 38.13 -9.55
CA ALA A 458 -10.18 37.11 -10.43
C ALA A 458 -9.28 35.86 -10.52
N VAL A 459 -7.96 36.02 -10.35
CA VAL A 459 -6.96 34.96 -10.50
C VAL A 459 -6.08 34.90 -9.26
N ALA A 460 -5.84 33.68 -8.77
CA ALA A 460 -4.90 33.42 -7.69
C ALA A 460 -3.47 33.67 -8.17
N GLN A 461 -2.67 34.29 -7.32
CA GLN A 461 -1.26 34.53 -7.57
C GLN A 461 -0.43 33.58 -6.74
N LEU A 462 0.61 33.01 -7.35
CA LEU A 462 1.68 32.35 -6.62
C LEU A 462 2.41 33.42 -5.81
N VAL A 463 2.47 33.27 -4.49
CA VAL A 463 3.13 34.21 -3.59
C VAL A 463 4.59 33.82 -3.41
N ARG A 464 4.84 32.53 -3.18
CA ARG A 464 6.17 31.94 -2.98
C ARG A 464 6.11 30.42 -3.02
N ILE A 465 7.28 29.79 -3.10
CA ILE A 465 7.48 28.37 -2.79
C ILE A 465 8.39 28.30 -1.56
N GLU A 466 7.95 27.59 -0.54
CA GLU A 466 8.66 27.40 0.74
C GLU A 466 8.97 25.92 1.00
N ASN A 467 9.73 25.63 2.07
CA ASN A 467 10.14 24.27 2.45
C ASN A 467 10.88 23.51 1.33
N ILE A 468 11.80 24.21 0.67
CA ILE A 468 12.45 23.71 -0.55
C ILE A 468 13.50 22.65 -0.23
N GLY A 469 13.37 21.49 -0.85
CA GLY A 469 14.39 20.46 -0.98
C GLY A 469 15.04 20.49 -2.35
N LEU A 470 16.38 20.49 -2.38
CA LEU A 470 17.19 20.43 -3.60
C LEU A 470 17.90 19.08 -3.72
N SER A 471 17.96 18.51 -4.91
CA SER A 471 18.58 17.20 -5.14
C SER A 471 20.13 17.20 -5.23
N SER A 472 20.82 18.33 -4.98
CA SER A 472 22.27 18.48 -5.21
C SER A 472 23.09 18.66 -3.93
N GLN A 473 24.42 18.58 -4.04
CA GLN A 473 25.38 18.85 -2.96
C GLN A 473 25.24 20.27 -2.36
N LEU A 474 24.61 21.21 -3.07
CA LEU A 474 24.27 22.53 -2.54
C LEU A 474 23.31 22.45 -1.35
N ASN A 475 22.46 21.42 -1.28
CA ASN A 475 21.56 21.21 -0.16
C ASN A 475 22.36 21.05 1.17
N VAL A 476 23.58 20.50 1.10
CA VAL A 476 24.48 20.37 2.27
C VAL A 476 24.93 21.74 2.80
N LEU A 477 25.18 22.71 1.90
CA LEU A 477 25.61 24.07 2.26
C LEU A 477 24.50 24.87 2.95
N PHE A 478 23.23 24.64 2.58
CA PHE A 478 22.09 25.33 3.19
C PHE A 478 21.61 24.65 4.49
N VAL A 479 21.70 23.33 4.56
CA VAL A 479 21.42 22.56 5.79
C VAL A 479 22.39 22.95 6.91
N THR A 480 23.67 23.22 6.60
CA THR A 480 24.66 23.66 7.61
C THR A 480 24.41 25.07 8.14
N GLN A 481 23.74 25.95 7.38
CA GLN A 481 23.47 27.34 7.77
C GLN A 481 22.07 27.57 8.39
N GLN A 482 21.23 26.53 8.50
CA GLN A 482 19.82 26.61 8.95
C GLN A 482 18.94 27.62 8.18
N ALA A 483 19.40 28.14 7.05
CA ALA A 483 18.68 29.13 6.27
C ALA A 483 17.65 28.43 5.36
N LYS A 484 16.37 28.77 5.53
CA LYS A 484 15.29 28.23 4.68
C LYS A 484 15.26 28.96 3.34
N LEU A 485 15.39 28.21 2.26
CA LEU A 485 15.24 28.72 0.90
C LEU A 485 13.77 29.04 0.59
N VAL A 486 13.54 30.17 -0.08
CA VAL A 486 12.24 30.61 -0.57
C VAL A 486 12.38 31.09 -2.01
N PHE A 487 11.52 30.58 -2.89
CA PHE A 487 11.45 31.03 -4.28
C PHE A 487 10.28 32.00 -4.42
N ILE A 488 10.56 33.22 -4.87
CA ILE A 488 9.57 34.29 -5.02
C ILE A 488 9.36 34.51 -6.53
N PRO A 489 8.12 34.44 -7.05
CA PRO A 489 7.90 34.62 -8.49
C PRO A 489 8.33 36.02 -8.97
N LEU A 490 8.91 36.07 -10.17
CA LEU A 490 9.40 37.30 -10.83
C LEU A 490 8.38 37.92 -11.78
#